data_AF-A0A4R9BZ64-F1
#
_entry.id   AF-A0A4R9BZ64-F1
#
_cell.length_a   1.000
_cell.length_b   1.000
_cell.length_c   1.000
_cell.angle_alpha   90.00
_cell.angle_beta   90.00
_cell.angle_gamma   90.00
#
_symmetry.space_group_name_H-M   'P 1'
#
loop_
_entity.id
_entity.type
_entity.pdbx_description
1 polymer ?
#
loop_
_entity_poly.entity_id
_entity_poly.type
_entity_poly.pdbx_seq_one_letter_code
_entity_poly.pdbx_strand_id
1 'polypeptide(L)' 'MLSNLTGWHFLIILVVILLLFGAPKLPGLARSLGQSMKIFKSEIKSDTVDEPAGTPAQPDSADGTTRPVGPGDQTKS' A
#
# COMPACT_ATOMS: atom_id res chain seq x y z
N MET A 1 16.84 -30.45 18.84
CA MET A 1 17.94 -29.54 18.44
C MET A 1 17.66 -28.89 17.07
N LEU A 2 16.48 -28.28 16.87
CA LEU A 2 16.05 -27.71 15.57
C LEU A 2 15.34 -26.35 15.70
N SER A 3 15.15 -25.84 16.93
CA SER A 3 14.30 -24.65 17.20
C SER A 3 15.04 -23.30 17.15
N ASN A 4 16.30 -23.27 16.75
CA ASN A 4 17.14 -22.05 16.75
C ASN A 4 17.34 -21.42 15.35
N LEU A 5 16.66 -21.92 14.30
CA LEU A 5 17.12 -21.66 12.93
C LEU A 5 16.46 -20.51 12.18
N THR A 6 15.31 -19.98 12.57
CA THR A 6 14.54 -19.21 11.57
C THR A 6 13.94 -17.89 12.04
N GLY A 7 13.67 -17.70 13.33
CA GLY A 7 13.08 -16.42 13.79
C GLY A 7 14.04 -15.23 13.67
N TRP A 8 15.27 -15.40 14.15
CA TRP A 8 16.23 -14.29 14.23
C TRP A 8 16.83 -13.89 12.87
N HIS A 9 16.96 -14.84 11.94
CA HIS A 9 17.48 -14.58 10.60
C HIS A 9 16.57 -13.65 9.79
N PHE A 10 15.25 -13.82 9.87
CA PHE A 10 14.30 -12.91 9.23
C PHE A 10 14.42 -11.48 9.75
N LEU A 11 14.66 -11.31 11.05
CA LEU A 11 14.87 -9.99 11.66
C LEU A 11 16.12 -9.32 11.10
N ILE A 12 17.23 -10.07 10.96
CA ILE A 12 18.48 -9.57 10.37
C ILE A 12 18.27 -9.14 8.91
N ILE A 13 17.59 -9.96 8.11
CA ILE A 13 17.30 -9.64 6.70
C ILE A 13 16.43 -8.39 6.60
N LEU A 14 15.41 -8.29 7.45
CA LEU A 14 14.55 -7.11 7.52
C LEU A 14 15.37 -5.85 7.84
N VAL A 15 16.26 -5.92 8.84
CA VAL A 15 17.17 -4.82 9.19
C VAL A 15 18.05 -4.43 8.00
N VAL A 16 18.66 -5.38 7.29
CA VAL A 16 19.49 -5.10 6.10
C VAL A 16 18.67 -4.40 5.02
N ILE A 17 17.45 -4.86 4.73
CA ILE A 17 16.56 -4.21 3.75
C ILE A 17 16.20 -2.79 4.21
N LEU A 18 15.92 -2.56 5.49
CA LEU A 18 15.67 -1.23 6.04
C LEU A 18 16.89 -0.31 5.91
N LEU A 19 18.12 -0.82 6.07
CA LEU A 19 19.33 -0.03 5.86
C LEU A 19 19.53 0.35 4.38
N LEU A 20 19.23 -0.57 3.45
CA LEU A 20 19.40 -0.32 2.01
C LEU A 20 18.31 0.58 1.42
N PHE A 21 17.05 0.33 1.78
CA PHE A 21 15.90 1.01 1.21
C PHE A 21 15.42 2.19 2.05
N GLY A 22 15.69 2.18 3.37
CA GLY A 22 15.16 3.14 4.33
C GLY A 22 13.74 2.82 4.80
N ALA A 23 13.43 3.19 6.04
CA ALA A 23 12.09 3.04 6.63
C ALA A 23 10.93 3.67 5.82
N PRO A 24 11.06 4.84 5.16
CA PRO A 24 9.92 5.44 4.44
C PRO A 24 9.63 4.79 3.07
N LYS A 25 10.58 4.06 2.46
CA LYS A 25 10.40 3.48 1.11
C LYS A 25 9.72 2.12 1.13
N LEU A 26 9.90 1.33 2.19
CA LEU A 26 9.22 0.04 2.35
C LEU A 26 7.68 0.11 2.37
N PRO A 27 7.03 1.00 3.14
CA PRO A 27 5.56 1.08 3.15
C PRO A 27 5.01 1.57 1.81
N GLY A 28 5.75 2.40 1.07
CA GLY A 28 5.39 2.85 -0.27
C GLY A 28 5.40 1.71 -1.29
N LEU A 29 6.48 0.93 -1.32
CA LEU A 29 6.60 -0.24 -2.21
C LEU A 29 5.60 -1.34 -1.85
N ALA A 30 5.37 -1.58 -0.56
CA ALA A 30 4.37 -2.55 -0.10
C ALA A 30 2.95 -2.11 -0.49
N ARG A 31 2.62 -0.81 -0.40
CA ARG A 31 1.31 -0.28 -0.86
C ARG A 31 1.13 -0.46 -2.36
N SER A 32 2.10 -0.10 -3.19
CA SER A 32 1.97 -0.22 -4.65
C SER A 32 1.85 -1.68 -5.10
N LEU A 33 2.70 -2.57 -4.56
CA LEU A 33 2.61 -4.01 -4.83
C LEU A 33 1.30 -4.61 -4.31
N GLY A 34 0.84 -4.19 -3.14
CA GLY A 34 -0.43 -4.62 -2.55
C GLY A 34 -1.64 -4.21 -3.38
N GLN A 35 -1.64 -3.00 -3.96
CA GLN A 35 -2.68 -2.55 -4.87
C GLN A 35 -2.71 -3.38 -6.16
N SER A 36 -1.55 -3.66 -6.77
CA SER A 36 -1.46 -4.52 -7.95
C SER A 36 -1.92 -5.96 -7.67
N MET A 37 -1.50 -6.53 -6.52
CA MET A 37 -1.92 -7.87 -6.11
C MET A 37 -3.42 -7.95 -5.79
N LYS A 38 -4.01 -6.88 -5.23
CA LYS A 38 -5.44 -6.82 -4.95
C LYS A 38 -6.26 -6.87 -6.23
N ILE A 39 -5.88 -6.09 -7.24
CA ILE A 39 -6.55 -6.07 -8.55
C ILE A 39 -6.47 -7.45 -9.19
N PHE A 40 -5.26 -8.02 -9.26
CA PHE A 40 -5.05 -9.36 -9.81
C PHE A 40 -5.87 -10.44 -9.06
N LYS A 41 -5.92 -10.38 -7.72
CA LYS A 41 -6.73 -11.29 -6.91
C LYS A 41 -8.23 -11.09 -7.15
N SER A 42 -8.69 -9.85 -7.31
CA SER A 42 -10.08 -9.52 -7.56
C SER A 42 -10.53 -10.08 -8.91
N GLU A 43 -9.75 -9.89 -9.98
CA GLU A 43 -10.07 -10.44 -11.31
C GLU A 43 -10.15 -11.98 -11.27
N ILE A 44 -9.13 -12.64 -10.70
CA ILE A 44 -9.12 -14.11 -10.59
C ILE A 44 -10.28 -14.65 -9.74
N LYS A 45 -10.69 -13.93 -8.69
CA LYS A 45 -11.82 -14.34 -7.85
C LYS A 45 -13.16 -14.17 -8.55
N SER A 46 -13.31 -13.12 -9.35
CA SER A 46 -14.52 -12.85 -10.13
C SER A 46 -14.80 -13.93 -11.18
N ASP A 47 -13.76 -14.57 -11.72
CA ASP A 47 -13.92 -15.70 -12.65
C ASP A 47 -14.25 -17.04 -11.97
N THR A 48 -14.07 -17.16 -10.64
CA THR A 48 -14.21 -18.43 -9.91
C THR A 48 -15.45 -18.47 -8.99
N VAL A 49 -16.05 -17.35 -8.60
CA VAL A 49 -17.19 -17.33 -7.65
C VAL A 49 -18.18 -16.18 -7.95
N ASP A 50 -19.44 -16.55 -8.18
CA ASP A 50 -20.62 -15.68 -8.25
C ASP A 50 -20.82 -14.80 -6.97
N GLU A 51 -21.14 -13.51 -7.17
CA GLU A 51 -21.72 -12.52 -6.22
C GLU A 51 -20.84 -11.76 -5.18
N PRO A 52 -21.31 -10.62 -4.60
CA PRO A 52 -20.92 -9.26 -4.94
C PRO A 52 -19.86 -8.65 -4.00
N ALA A 53 -18.94 -7.89 -4.59
CA ALA A 53 -17.87 -7.20 -3.90
C ALA A 53 -18.38 -6.00 -3.09
N GLY A 54 -18.38 -6.13 -1.76
CA GLY A 54 -18.50 -5.01 -0.84
C GLY A 54 -17.38 -3.99 -1.05
N THR A 55 -17.77 -2.72 -1.17
CA THR A 55 -16.94 -1.51 -1.30
C THR A 55 -15.57 -1.61 -0.61
N PRO A 56 -14.46 -1.57 -1.35
CA PRO A 56 -13.15 -1.46 -0.73
C PRO A 56 -12.94 -0.01 -0.26
N ALA A 57 -12.93 0.17 1.06
CA ALA A 57 -12.46 1.39 1.70
C ALA A 57 -11.11 1.80 1.11
N GLN A 58 -11.07 3.00 0.55
CA GLN A 58 -9.88 3.68 0.06
C GLN A 58 -8.95 3.89 1.26
N PRO A 59 -7.74 3.31 1.30
CA PRO A 59 -6.77 3.74 2.28
C PRO A 59 -6.33 5.13 1.82
N ASP A 60 -6.76 6.14 2.57
CA ASP A 60 -6.24 7.50 2.50
C ASP A 60 -4.73 7.45 2.25
N SER A 61 -4.34 7.92 1.08
CA SER A 61 -2.98 8.35 0.80
C SER A 61 -2.72 9.53 1.72
N ALA A 62 -2.10 9.27 2.87
CA ALA A 62 -1.57 10.31 3.71
C ALA A 62 -0.54 11.10 2.90
N ASP A 63 -0.96 12.32 2.55
CA ASP A 63 -0.22 13.57 2.60
C ASP A 63 1.04 13.70 1.73
N GLY A 64 0.98 14.67 0.80
CA GLY A 64 2.09 15.04 -0.05
C GLY A 64 1.67 15.91 -1.23
N THR A 65 1.48 17.22 -0.97
CA THR A 65 1.68 18.31 -1.95
C THR A 65 0.80 18.22 -3.21
N THR A 66 -0.31 18.94 -3.33
CA THR A 66 -0.34 20.39 -3.54
C THR A 66 -1.82 20.77 -3.48
N ARG A 67 -2.19 21.74 -2.65
CA ARG A 67 -3.54 22.31 -2.57
C ARG A 67 -3.87 22.98 -3.92
N PRO A 68 -4.76 22.46 -4.79
CA PRO A 68 -5.33 23.29 -5.84
C PRO A 68 -6.53 24.03 -5.23
N VAL A 69 -6.87 25.19 -5.80
CA VAL A 69 -8.06 25.98 -5.49
C VAL A 69 -7.92 26.97 -4.31
N GLY A 70 -7.41 28.16 -4.64
CA GLY A 70 -7.97 29.39 -4.09
C GLY A 70 -9.10 29.82 -5.03
N PRO A 71 -10.38 29.86 -4.60
CA PRO A 71 -11.46 30.43 -5.39
C PRO A 71 -11.33 31.95 -5.38
N GLY A 72 -10.58 32.50 -6.34
CA GLY A 72 -10.41 33.93 -6.55
C GLY A 72 -11.34 34.52 -7.62
N ASP A 73 -12.35 33.79 -8.07
CA ASP A 73 -13.13 34.17 -9.25
C ASP A 73 -14.63 33.97 -9.02
N GLN A 74 -15.23 34.74 -8.12
CA GLN A 74 -16.64 35.13 -8.15
C GLN A 74 -16.86 36.26 -7.11
N THR A 75 -16.88 37.53 -7.53
CA THR A 75 -17.85 38.54 -7.02
C THR A 75 -17.81 39.79 -7.91
N LYS A 76 -18.70 39.72 -8.90
CA LYS A 76 -19.43 40.83 -9.51
C LYS A 76 -19.79 41.94 -8.50
N SER A 77 -19.34 43.16 -8.75
CA SER A 77 -20.05 44.43 -8.50
C SER A 77 -19.40 45.54 -9.32
#